data_AF-A0A1Y1WC00-F1
#
_entry.id   AF-A0A1Y1WC00-F1
#
_cell.length_a   1.000
_cell.length_b   1.000
_cell.length_c   1.000
_cell.angle_alpha   90.00
_cell.angle_beta   90.00
_cell.angle_gamma   90.00
#
_symmetry.space_group_name_H-M   'P 1'
#
loop_
_entity.id
_entity.type
_entity.pdbx_description
1 polymer ?
#
loop_
_entity_poly.entity_id
_entity_poly.type
_entity_poly.pdbx_seq_one_letter_code
_entity_poly.pdbx_strand_id
1 'polypeptide(L)'
;MVIPNFEIGIIGAGDMGMLYAKRFRAAGYPVNICDTPERFETWASTFCCDGYAVSRRSDFIIYSVPAEYGRATKLHAIVAGQTSVKTPEIAAALGALEARMIYLTYQEHDRITADTQAATHLAFLSLGTAWCLQGYHPWINPQFIAGINNVKVAMALRIYASKWHVYAGLAIMNPHAKTQLQCYVESLQILYKCMVGGRRDEFTKLIYDRGRLSARPFFSTTETLDQLSLAQVPPNESRPNSHLSLLSAAVCWHKMQMSPYDNLIMPDARRSACGLGIVEYLFCNAEMLKEAIETALDDRYTQAGGPGVLHGGIGLGPVHPARVV
;
A
#
# COMPACT_ATOMS: atom_id res chain seq x y z
N MET A 1 1.04 29.69 -18.32
CA MET A 1 0.17 30.83 -18.67
C MET A 1 -0.70 31.09 -17.44
N VAL A 2 -0.44 32.15 -16.67
CA VAL A 2 -1.17 32.43 -15.42
C VAL A 2 -2.50 33.10 -15.78
N ILE A 3 -3.61 32.52 -15.32
CA ILE A 3 -4.95 33.08 -15.55
C ILE A 3 -5.13 34.23 -14.54
N PRO A 4 -5.38 35.47 -14.98
CA PRO A 4 -5.54 36.60 -14.07
C PRO A 4 -6.76 36.39 -13.16
N ASN A 5 -6.59 36.69 -11.87
CA ASN A 5 -7.60 36.55 -10.80
C ASN A 5 -8.06 35.10 -10.48
N PHE A 6 -7.33 34.08 -10.93
CA PHE A 6 -7.65 32.69 -10.62
C PHE A 6 -7.10 32.29 -9.24
N GLU A 7 -7.98 32.10 -8.26
CA GLU A 7 -7.59 31.72 -6.88
C GLU A 7 -7.72 30.22 -6.63
N ILE A 8 -6.71 29.63 -5.99
CA ILE A 8 -6.67 28.20 -5.68
C ILE A 8 -6.90 28.00 -4.17
N GLY A 9 -7.85 27.15 -3.83
CA GLY A 9 -8.21 26.78 -2.47
C GLY A 9 -7.75 25.39 -2.11
N ILE A 10 -7.16 25.21 -0.94
CA ILE A 10 -6.74 23.91 -0.42
C ILE A 10 -7.33 23.75 0.97
N ILE A 11 -8.21 22.74 1.13
CA ILE A 11 -8.86 22.45 2.40
C ILE A 11 -8.26 21.16 2.95
N GLY A 12 -7.44 21.28 3.99
CA GLY A 12 -6.59 20.25 4.58
C GLY A 12 -5.11 20.47 4.27
N ALA A 13 -4.37 21.17 5.14
CA ALA A 13 -2.93 21.42 5.03
C ALA A 13 -2.06 20.25 5.52
N GLY A 14 -2.46 19.02 5.21
CA GLY A 14 -1.60 17.85 5.34
C GLY A 14 -0.41 17.88 4.36
N ASP A 15 0.45 16.88 4.41
CA ASP A 15 1.67 16.80 3.60
C ASP A 15 1.40 17.00 2.09
N MET A 16 0.32 16.39 1.60
CA MET A 16 -0.12 16.51 0.20
C MET A 16 -0.76 17.87 -0.12
N GLY A 17 -1.58 18.43 0.77
CA GLY A 17 -2.15 19.77 0.60
C GLY A 17 -1.05 20.83 0.52
N MET A 18 -0.03 20.71 1.38
CA MET A 18 1.14 21.60 1.38
C MET A 18 2.02 21.41 0.14
N LEU A 19 2.15 20.18 -0.37
CA LEU A 19 2.85 19.92 -1.63
C LEU A 19 2.20 20.69 -2.79
N TYR A 20 0.88 20.58 -2.93
CA TYR A 20 0.13 21.31 -3.95
C TYR A 20 0.25 22.83 -3.75
N ALA A 21 0.10 23.32 -2.52
CA ALA A 21 0.22 24.74 -2.21
C ALA A 21 1.56 25.32 -2.66
N LYS A 22 2.67 24.64 -2.35
CA LYS A 22 4.02 25.06 -2.75
C LYS A 22 4.18 25.10 -4.27
N ARG A 23 3.67 24.09 -4.97
CA ARG A 23 3.75 24.00 -6.44
C ARG A 23 2.94 25.08 -7.14
N PHE A 24 1.70 25.33 -6.71
CA PHE A 24 0.87 26.38 -7.30
C PHE A 24 1.40 27.79 -7.05
N ARG A 25 1.97 28.04 -5.85
CA ARG A 25 2.67 29.30 -5.57
C ARG A 25 3.90 29.49 -6.44
N ALA A 26 4.70 28.43 -6.63
CA ALA A 26 5.86 28.49 -7.52
C ALA A 26 5.46 28.76 -8.98
N ALA A 27 4.27 28.31 -9.40
CA ALA A 27 3.68 28.61 -10.70
C ALA A 27 3.01 30.01 -10.79
N GLY A 28 3.00 30.78 -9.70
CA GLY A 28 2.52 32.17 -9.67
C GLY A 28 1.02 32.34 -9.33
N TYR A 29 0.33 31.30 -8.87
CA TYR A 29 -1.08 31.40 -8.49
C TYR A 29 -1.27 31.79 -7.01
N PRO A 30 -2.27 32.62 -6.68
CA PRO A 30 -2.68 32.87 -5.30
C PRO A 30 -3.33 31.62 -4.68
N VAL A 31 -2.87 31.21 -3.49
CA VAL A 31 -3.31 29.97 -2.82
C VAL A 31 -3.85 30.27 -1.43
N ASN A 32 -5.14 30.01 -1.23
CA ASN A 32 -5.86 30.05 0.06
C ASN A 32 -5.83 28.66 0.71
N ILE A 33 -5.46 28.56 1.98
CA ILE A 33 -5.35 27.28 2.69
C ILE A 33 -6.23 27.28 3.94
N CYS A 34 -6.86 26.16 4.27
CA CYS A 34 -7.51 25.94 5.57
C CYS A 34 -7.07 24.58 6.14
N ASP A 35 -6.84 24.51 7.45
CA ASP A 35 -6.62 23.26 8.20
C ASP A 35 -7.17 23.43 9.63
N THR A 36 -6.94 22.47 10.54
CA THR A 36 -7.37 22.58 11.94
C THR A 36 -6.73 23.77 12.68
N PRO A 37 -7.42 24.35 13.69
CA PRO A 37 -6.96 25.51 14.47
C PRO A 37 -5.52 25.43 14.99
N GLU A 38 -5.06 24.23 15.33
CA GLU A 38 -3.72 23.94 15.86
C GLU A 38 -2.58 24.20 14.85
N ARG A 39 -2.87 24.28 13.55
CA ARG A 39 -1.87 24.43 12.48
C ARG A 39 -1.77 25.83 11.89
N PHE A 40 -2.60 26.76 12.35
CA PHE A 40 -2.65 28.12 11.82
C PHE A 40 -1.36 28.93 12.10
N GLU A 41 -0.66 28.62 13.20
CA GLU A 41 0.53 29.39 13.62
C GLU A 41 1.72 29.27 12.65
N THR A 42 1.79 28.20 11.85
CA THR A 42 2.98 27.92 11.02
C THR A 42 3.01 28.71 9.70
N TRP A 43 1.87 29.25 9.21
CA TRP A 43 1.81 30.03 7.96
C TRP A 43 0.78 31.18 8.00
N ALA A 44 0.89 32.05 9.00
CA ALA A 44 -0.10 33.07 9.37
C ALA A 44 -0.59 34.04 8.27
N SER A 45 0.05 34.15 7.10
CA SER A 45 -0.34 35.13 6.07
C SER A 45 -1.36 34.63 5.02
N THR A 46 -1.64 33.33 4.94
CA THR A 46 -2.47 32.77 3.84
C THR A 46 -3.52 31.75 4.26
N PHE A 47 -3.71 31.58 5.57
CA PHE A 47 -4.74 30.70 6.11
C PHE A 47 -6.08 31.43 6.20
N CYS A 48 -7.12 30.85 5.63
CA CYS A 48 -8.50 31.26 5.89
C CYS A 48 -9.03 30.54 7.13
N CYS A 49 -9.81 31.25 7.95
CA CYS A 49 -10.29 30.77 9.25
C CYS A 49 -11.17 29.51 9.18
N ASP A 50 -11.74 29.20 8.01
CA ASP A 50 -12.70 28.13 7.83
C ASP A 50 -12.68 27.57 6.39
N GLY A 51 -12.90 26.25 6.26
CA GLY A 51 -12.97 25.55 4.98
C GLY A 51 -14.14 26.04 4.12
N TYR A 52 -15.22 26.51 4.73
CA TYR A 52 -16.33 27.15 4.01
C TYR A 52 -15.91 28.47 3.32
N ALA A 53 -15.01 29.24 3.93
CA ALA A 53 -14.51 30.49 3.35
C ALA A 53 -13.60 30.23 2.15
N VAL A 54 -12.69 29.24 2.25
CA VAL A 54 -11.84 28.81 1.13
C VAL A 54 -12.69 28.33 -0.05
N SER A 55 -13.73 27.55 0.24
CA SER A 55 -14.66 26.99 -0.74
C SER A 55 -15.45 28.07 -1.52
N ARG A 56 -15.79 29.18 -0.87
CA ARG A 56 -16.52 30.30 -1.49
C ARG A 56 -15.64 31.25 -2.30
N ARG A 57 -14.38 31.39 -1.92
CA ARG A 57 -13.46 32.37 -2.50
C ARG A 57 -12.74 31.84 -3.74
N SER A 58 -12.39 30.56 -3.73
CA SER A 58 -11.48 29.97 -4.71
C SER A 58 -12.19 29.48 -5.97
N ASP A 59 -11.52 29.59 -7.12
CA ASP A 59 -11.99 29.13 -8.44
C ASP A 59 -11.62 27.67 -8.70
N PHE A 60 -10.55 27.18 -8.08
CA PHE A 60 -10.17 25.77 -8.05
C PHE A 60 -9.93 25.31 -6.62
N ILE A 61 -10.61 24.25 -6.18
CA ILE A 61 -10.57 23.80 -4.80
C ILE A 61 -10.10 22.35 -4.74
N ILE A 62 -9.06 22.10 -3.94
CA ILE A 62 -8.57 20.75 -3.62
C ILE A 62 -9.01 20.37 -2.21
N TYR A 63 -9.93 19.42 -2.12
CA TYR A 63 -10.31 18.78 -0.86
C TYR A 63 -9.29 17.70 -0.50
N SER A 64 -8.61 17.94 0.60
CA SER A 64 -7.64 17.03 1.25
C SER A 64 -8.19 16.39 2.52
N VAL A 65 -9.49 16.57 2.77
CA VAL A 65 -10.26 16.10 3.94
C VAL A 65 -11.65 15.62 3.47
N PRO A 66 -12.41 14.91 4.32
CA PRO A 66 -13.77 14.46 4.00
C PRO A 66 -14.68 15.62 3.54
N ALA A 67 -15.60 15.31 2.63
CA ALA A 67 -16.31 16.24 1.72
C ALA A 67 -17.35 17.19 2.36
N GLU A 68 -17.20 17.57 3.64
CA GLU A 68 -18.20 18.36 4.38
C GLU A 68 -18.39 19.78 3.81
N TYR A 69 -17.31 20.42 3.35
CA TYR A 69 -17.34 21.81 2.86
C TYR A 69 -17.78 21.97 1.40
N GLY A 70 -18.18 20.89 0.73
CA GLY A 70 -18.61 20.90 -0.68
C GLY A 70 -19.87 21.74 -0.92
N ARG A 71 -20.72 21.94 0.09
CA ARG A 71 -21.96 22.74 -0.01
C ARG A 71 -21.73 24.24 -0.18
N ALA A 72 -20.54 24.74 0.17
CA ALA A 72 -20.20 26.16 0.04
C ALA A 72 -19.33 26.47 -1.18
N THR A 73 -19.18 25.50 -2.09
CA THR A 73 -18.40 25.66 -3.32
C THR A 73 -18.97 26.80 -4.15
N LYS A 74 -18.11 27.73 -4.56
CA LYS A 74 -18.45 28.82 -5.48
C LYS A 74 -19.04 28.25 -6.78
N LEU A 75 -20.10 28.87 -7.29
CA LEU A 75 -20.71 28.47 -8.55
C LEU A 75 -19.68 28.57 -9.69
N HIS A 76 -19.58 27.53 -10.52
CA HIS A 76 -18.56 27.36 -11.57
C HIS A 76 -17.11 27.12 -11.08
N ALA A 77 -16.88 26.90 -9.78
CA ALA A 77 -15.57 26.48 -9.31
C ALA A 77 -15.27 25.00 -9.66
N ILE A 78 -14.01 24.72 -9.95
CA ILE A 78 -13.51 23.38 -10.26
C ILE A 78 -13.14 22.69 -8.94
N VAL A 79 -13.61 21.46 -8.76
CA VAL A 79 -13.39 20.70 -7.52
C VAL A 79 -12.55 19.45 -7.77
N ALA A 80 -11.46 19.35 -7.01
CA ALA A 80 -10.56 18.22 -6.95
C ALA A 80 -10.63 17.51 -5.58
N GLY A 81 -10.67 16.18 -5.58
CA GLY A 81 -10.04 15.40 -4.52
C GLY A 81 -8.54 15.27 -4.81
N GLN A 82 -7.68 15.20 -3.79
CA GLN A 82 -6.21 15.18 -3.93
C GLN A 82 -5.67 14.38 -5.12
N THR A 83 -6.22 13.19 -5.40
CA THR A 83 -5.78 12.28 -6.46
C THR A 83 -6.78 12.14 -7.61
N SER A 84 -7.97 12.75 -7.51
CA SER A 84 -9.02 12.67 -8.54
C SER A 84 -9.68 14.03 -8.75
N VAL A 85 -9.65 14.52 -9.98
CA VAL A 85 -10.22 15.82 -10.33
C VAL A 85 -11.36 15.61 -11.33
N LYS A 86 -12.50 16.24 -11.07
CA LYS A 86 -13.68 16.14 -11.95
C LYS A 86 -13.69 17.34 -12.93
N THR A 87 -14.06 17.10 -14.20
CA THR A 87 -14.41 18.12 -15.24
C THR A 87 -13.24 18.54 -16.20
N PRO A 88 -13.45 19.09 -17.43
CA PRO A 88 -12.36 19.26 -18.42
C PRO A 88 -11.48 20.52 -18.28
N GLU A 89 -11.79 21.52 -17.44
CA GLU A 89 -10.94 22.73 -17.28
C GLU A 89 -9.56 22.47 -16.60
N ILE A 90 -9.31 21.22 -16.20
CA ILE A 90 -8.11 20.74 -15.51
C ILE A 90 -6.83 20.85 -16.34
N ALA A 91 -6.93 20.66 -17.67
CA ALA A 91 -5.76 20.56 -18.54
C ALA A 91 -4.88 21.82 -18.52
N ALA A 92 -5.50 23.00 -18.36
CA ALA A 92 -4.80 24.27 -18.25
C ALA A 92 -4.12 24.46 -16.89
N ALA A 93 -4.76 24.06 -15.79
CA ALA A 93 -4.26 24.24 -14.43
C ALA A 93 -3.19 23.20 -14.04
N LEU A 94 -3.38 21.92 -14.41
CA LEU A 94 -2.42 20.85 -14.09
C LEU A 94 -1.35 20.64 -15.18
N GLY A 95 -1.59 21.12 -16.41
CA GLY A 95 -0.54 21.15 -17.44
C GLY A 95 0.68 21.99 -17.04
N ALA A 96 0.48 23.02 -16.21
CA ALA A 96 1.56 23.82 -15.63
C ALA A 96 2.46 23.01 -14.66
N LEU A 97 2.02 21.84 -14.20
CA LEU A 97 2.77 20.95 -13.32
C LEU A 97 3.48 19.81 -14.07
N GLU A 98 3.45 19.83 -15.42
CA GLU A 98 3.97 18.75 -16.28
C GLU A 98 3.38 17.38 -15.94
N ALA A 99 2.17 17.35 -15.36
CA ALA A 99 1.54 16.14 -14.90
C ALA A 99 0.95 15.34 -16.07
N ARG A 100 1.19 14.03 -16.09
CA ARG A 100 0.50 13.11 -17.01
C ARG A 100 -0.95 12.92 -16.55
N MET A 101 -1.88 13.40 -17.35
CA MET A 101 -3.32 13.27 -17.07
C MET A 101 -3.86 11.95 -17.63
N ILE A 102 -4.59 11.21 -16.80
CA ILE A 102 -5.31 9.99 -17.17
C ILE A 102 -6.76 10.19 -16.77
N TYR A 103 -7.68 10.00 -17.71
CA TYR A 103 -9.11 10.22 -17.49
C TYR A 103 -9.80 8.89 -17.22
N LEU A 104 -10.48 8.79 -16.07
CA LEU A 104 -11.18 7.60 -15.61
C LEU A 104 -12.48 8.01 -14.96
N THR A 105 -13.49 7.15 -15.02
CA THR A 105 -14.67 7.28 -14.18
C THR A 105 -14.30 6.98 -12.72
N TYR A 106 -15.11 7.46 -11.77
CA TYR A 106 -14.86 7.18 -10.35
C TYR A 106 -14.91 5.67 -10.04
N GLN A 107 -15.73 4.92 -10.76
CA GLN A 107 -15.89 3.47 -10.62
C GLN A 107 -14.63 2.73 -11.07
N GLU A 108 -14.09 3.10 -12.23
CA GLU A 108 -12.82 2.57 -12.73
C GLU A 108 -11.67 2.95 -11.79
N HIS A 109 -11.69 4.18 -11.27
CA HIS A 109 -10.68 4.63 -10.33
C HIS A 109 -10.66 3.78 -9.05
N ASP A 110 -11.81 3.58 -8.44
CA ASP A 110 -11.94 2.85 -7.18
C ASP A 110 -11.62 1.37 -7.38
N ARG A 111 -11.99 0.79 -8.53
CA ARG A 111 -11.61 -0.57 -8.91
C ARG A 111 -10.09 -0.72 -9.03
N ILE A 112 -9.44 0.11 -9.84
CA ILE A 112 -7.97 0.05 -10.05
C ILE A 112 -7.22 0.27 -8.73
N THR A 113 -7.70 1.18 -7.89
CA THR A 113 -7.12 1.44 -6.57
C THR A 113 -7.26 0.23 -5.65
N ALA A 114 -8.42 -0.44 -5.63
CA ALA A 114 -8.60 -1.67 -4.89
C ALA A 114 -7.62 -2.75 -5.40
N ASP A 115 -7.63 -3.00 -6.70
CA ASP A 115 -6.87 -4.08 -7.36
C ASP A 115 -5.38 -4.00 -7.03
N THR A 116 -4.83 -2.78 -6.99
CA THR A 116 -3.39 -2.52 -6.81
C THR A 116 -2.96 -2.33 -5.35
N GLN A 117 -3.88 -2.04 -4.43
CA GLN A 117 -3.53 -1.67 -3.04
C GLN A 117 -4.13 -2.59 -1.98
N ALA A 118 -5.35 -3.10 -2.14
CA ALA A 118 -6.09 -3.73 -1.06
C ALA A 118 -5.43 -5.03 -0.56
N ALA A 119 -5.18 -5.98 -1.46
CA ALA A 119 -4.59 -7.26 -1.11
C ALA A 119 -3.15 -7.13 -0.58
N THR A 120 -2.34 -6.26 -1.20
CA THR A 120 -0.94 -6.02 -0.79
C THR A 120 -0.87 -5.32 0.56
N HIS A 121 -1.69 -4.30 0.82
CA HIS A 121 -1.73 -3.63 2.12
C HIS A 121 -2.11 -4.61 3.23
N LEU A 122 -3.13 -5.45 3.00
CA LEU A 122 -3.53 -6.45 3.99
C LEU A 122 -2.41 -7.46 4.25
N ALA A 123 -1.70 -7.91 3.21
CA ALA A 123 -0.55 -8.82 3.35
C ALA A 123 0.57 -8.23 4.21
N PHE A 124 0.91 -6.95 4.06
CA PHE A 124 1.96 -6.33 4.89
C PHE A 124 1.47 -5.94 6.29
N LEU A 125 0.21 -5.55 6.45
CA LEU A 125 -0.40 -5.32 7.76
C LEU A 125 -0.48 -6.62 8.58
N SER A 126 -0.74 -7.77 7.95
CA SER A 126 -0.73 -9.04 8.66
C SER A 126 0.67 -9.41 9.15
N LEU A 127 1.72 -9.16 8.36
CA LEU A 127 3.12 -9.37 8.77
C LEU A 127 3.49 -8.57 10.02
N GLY A 128 3.25 -7.25 10.01
CA GLY A 128 3.61 -6.40 11.15
C GLY A 128 2.82 -6.72 12.41
N THR A 129 1.54 -7.07 12.26
CA THR A 129 0.71 -7.53 13.38
C THR A 129 1.26 -8.84 13.96
N ALA A 130 1.69 -9.78 13.10
CA ALA A 130 2.29 -11.03 13.54
C ALA A 130 3.59 -10.80 14.32
N TRP A 131 4.48 -9.92 13.86
CA TRP A 131 5.72 -9.59 14.60
C TRP A 131 5.43 -8.95 15.96
N CYS A 132 4.45 -8.04 16.03
CA CYS A 132 4.05 -7.42 17.28
C CYS A 132 3.51 -8.46 18.29
N LEU A 133 2.70 -9.41 17.83
CA LEU A 133 2.14 -10.48 18.67
C LEU A 133 3.20 -11.49 19.10
N GLN A 134 4.23 -11.72 18.28
CA GLN A 134 5.33 -12.61 18.60
C GLN A 134 6.37 -11.97 19.53
N GLY A 135 6.35 -10.64 19.70
CA GLY A 135 7.22 -9.93 20.63
C GLY A 135 8.68 -9.84 20.20
N TYR A 136 8.97 -9.98 18.90
CA TYR A 136 10.33 -9.81 18.37
C TYR A 136 10.35 -8.88 17.15
N HIS A 137 11.50 -8.26 16.91
CA HIS A 137 11.71 -7.40 15.75
C HIS A 137 12.16 -8.21 14.53
N PRO A 138 11.69 -7.90 13.30
CA PRO A 138 11.97 -8.73 12.13
C PRO A 138 13.45 -8.89 11.80
N TRP A 139 14.29 -7.88 12.05
CA TRP A 139 15.75 -7.94 11.82
C TRP A 139 16.50 -8.87 12.79
N ILE A 140 15.84 -9.39 13.82
CA ILE A 140 16.41 -10.38 14.75
C ILE A 140 16.20 -11.80 14.20
N ASN A 141 15.13 -12.03 13.43
CA ASN A 141 14.79 -13.35 12.92
C ASN A 141 15.51 -13.63 11.58
N PRO A 142 16.35 -14.68 11.48
CA PRO A 142 17.09 -15.05 10.27
C PRO A 142 16.25 -15.22 8.99
N GLN A 143 14.93 -15.43 9.11
CA GLN A 143 14.00 -15.53 7.98
C GLN A 143 13.72 -14.19 7.29
N PHE A 144 14.01 -13.04 7.93
CA PHE A 144 13.64 -11.71 7.43
C PHE A 144 14.82 -10.79 7.14
N ILE A 145 16.04 -11.33 7.09
CA ILE A 145 17.30 -10.56 7.03
C ILE A 145 17.81 -10.36 5.59
N ALA A 146 17.36 -11.15 4.62
CA ALA A 146 17.93 -11.15 3.26
C ALA A 146 16.88 -11.09 2.14
N GLY A 147 17.32 -10.58 0.98
CA GLY A 147 16.63 -10.61 -0.30
C GLY A 147 15.23 -9.99 -0.27
N ILE A 148 14.24 -10.73 -0.79
CA ILE A 148 12.84 -10.30 -0.87
C ILE A 148 12.24 -9.95 0.51
N ASN A 149 12.73 -10.56 1.61
CA ASN A 149 12.18 -10.31 2.93
C ASN A 149 12.57 -8.92 3.48
N ASN A 150 13.71 -8.37 3.07
CA ASN A 150 14.07 -6.98 3.41
C ASN A 150 13.06 -6.00 2.85
N VAL A 151 12.64 -6.22 1.60
CA VAL A 151 11.60 -5.42 0.97
C VAL A 151 10.28 -5.56 1.72
N LYS A 152 9.91 -6.76 2.17
CA LYS A 152 8.70 -6.95 3.00
C LYS A 152 8.77 -6.16 4.30
N VAL A 153 9.90 -6.19 5.00
CA VAL A 153 10.09 -5.44 6.25
C VAL A 153 10.00 -3.94 5.98
N ALA A 154 10.70 -3.44 4.97
CA ALA A 154 10.65 -2.03 4.59
C ALA A 154 9.24 -1.57 4.19
N MET A 155 8.51 -2.37 3.41
CA MET A 155 7.12 -2.09 3.02
C MET A 155 6.17 -2.12 4.21
N ALA A 156 6.28 -3.11 5.09
CA ALA A 156 5.49 -3.18 6.31
C ALA A 156 5.73 -1.94 7.19
N LEU A 157 6.99 -1.64 7.52
CA LEU A 157 7.34 -0.47 8.33
C LEU A 157 6.84 0.85 7.71
N ARG A 158 6.91 0.99 6.38
CA ARG A 158 6.40 2.16 5.67
C ARG A 158 4.88 2.31 5.81
N ILE A 159 4.13 1.21 5.73
CA ILE A 159 2.68 1.22 5.92
C ILE A 159 2.35 1.59 7.37
N TYR A 160 3.04 1.00 8.36
CA TYR A 160 2.83 1.32 9.78
C TYR A 160 3.23 2.74 10.16
N ALA A 161 4.24 3.32 9.51
CA ALA A 161 4.64 4.71 9.72
C ALA A 161 3.66 5.72 9.09
N SER A 162 2.74 5.25 8.25
CA SER A 162 1.77 6.10 7.57
C SER A 162 0.50 6.29 8.41
N LYS A 163 -0.33 7.27 8.04
CA LYS A 163 -1.57 7.60 8.78
C LYS A 163 -2.60 6.49 8.64
N TRP A 164 -2.89 5.81 9.76
CA TRP A 164 -3.77 4.63 9.81
C TRP A 164 -5.17 4.88 9.22
N HIS A 165 -5.75 6.07 9.43
CA HIS A 165 -7.11 6.40 9.00
C HIS A 165 -7.25 6.44 7.47
N VAL A 166 -6.16 6.65 6.73
CA VAL A 166 -6.16 6.63 5.25
C VAL A 166 -6.32 5.19 4.74
N TYR A 167 -5.59 4.24 5.32
CA TYR A 167 -5.70 2.82 4.96
C TYR A 167 -7.04 2.23 5.39
N ALA A 168 -7.51 2.59 6.59
CA ALA A 168 -8.83 2.22 7.06
C ALA A 168 -9.94 2.77 6.15
N GLY A 169 -9.84 4.04 5.75
CA GLY A 169 -10.77 4.66 4.80
C GLY A 169 -10.80 3.93 3.46
N LEU A 170 -9.63 3.61 2.88
CA LEU A 170 -9.55 2.87 1.62
C LEU A 170 -10.16 1.47 1.73
N ALA A 171 -9.93 0.77 2.83
CA ALA A 171 -10.46 -0.58 3.05
C ALA A 171 -11.98 -0.61 3.31
N ILE A 172 -12.51 0.41 4.01
CA ILE A 172 -13.93 0.44 4.44
C ILE A 172 -14.83 1.10 3.40
N MET A 173 -14.38 2.22 2.81
CA MET A 173 -15.22 3.05 1.95
C MET A 173 -15.29 2.53 0.52
N ASN A 174 -14.32 1.72 0.07
CA ASN A 174 -14.29 1.15 -1.27
C ASN A 174 -14.94 -0.25 -1.28
N PRO A 175 -16.10 -0.44 -1.93
CA PRO A 175 -16.76 -1.75 -2.00
C PRO A 175 -15.92 -2.84 -2.66
N HIS A 176 -15.15 -2.50 -3.69
CA HIS A 176 -14.29 -3.45 -4.40
C HIS A 176 -13.14 -3.93 -3.49
N ALA A 177 -12.57 -3.04 -2.69
CA ALA A 177 -11.56 -3.40 -1.71
C ALA A 177 -12.11 -4.41 -0.69
N LYS A 178 -13.34 -4.20 -0.19
CA LYS A 178 -13.97 -5.12 0.76
C LYS A 178 -14.11 -6.54 0.21
N THR A 179 -14.59 -6.69 -1.02
CA THR A 179 -14.69 -8.00 -1.69
C THR A 179 -13.32 -8.65 -1.86
N GLN A 180 -12.30 -7.87 -2.25
CA GLN A 180 -10.95 -8.39 -2.43
C GLN A 180 -10.29 -8.80 -1.11
N LEU A 181 -10.52 -8.05 -0.02
CA LEU A 181 -10.02 -8.39 1.32
C LEU A 181 -10.64 -9.70 1.82
N GLN A 182 -11.95 -9.90 1.60
CA GLN A 182 -12.62 -11.16 1.90
C GLN A 182 -12.02 -12.32 1.12
N CYS A 183 -11.86 -12.16 -0.20
CA CYS A 183 -11.24 -13.18 -1.04
C CYS A 183 -9.78 -13.48 -0.64
N TYR A 184 -9.03 -12.48 -0.20
CA TYR A 184 -7.67 -12.66 0.31
C TYR A 184 -7.66 -13.51 1.58
N VAL A 185 -8.53 -13.22 2.55
CA VAL A 185 -8.62 -13.99 3.80
C VAL A 185 -9.04 -15.44 3.52
N GLU A 186 -10.02 -15.66 2.63
CA GLU A 186 -10.40 -17.01 2.21
C GLU A 186 -9.26 -17.77 1.53
N SER A 187 -8.49 -17.07 0.69
CA SER A 187 -7.32 -17.63 0.01
C SER A 187 -6.22 -18.03 0.99
N LEU A 188 -5.92 -17.16 1.95
CA LEU A 188 -4.99 -17.43 3.05
C LEU A 188 -5.45 -18.64 3.87
N GLN A 189 -6.74 -18.72 4.22
CA GLN A 189 -7.29 -19.83 4.98
C GLN A 189 -7.20 -21.17 4.22
N ILE A 190 -7.42 -21.18 2.91
CA ILE A 190 -7.31 -22.40 2.09
C ILE A 190 -5.86 -22.87 2.05
N LEU A 191 -4.91 -21.96 1.78
CA LEU A 191 -3.49 -22.29 1.78
C LEU A 191 -3.04 -22.79 3.16
N TYR A 192 -3.45 -22.11 4.23
CA TYR A 192 -3.16 -22.52 5.60
C TYR A 192 -3.73 -23.90 5.95
N LYS A 193 -4.97 -24.20 5.53
CA LYS A 193 -5.57 -25.54 5.70
C LYS A 193 -4.79 -26.62 4.97
N CYS A 194 -4.23 -26.32 3.80
CA CYS A 194 -3.40 -27.27 3.06
C CYS A 194 -2.03 -27.47 3.74
N MET A 195 -1.45 -26.40 4.30
CA MET A 195 -0.21 -26.46 5.09
C MET A 195 -0.37 -27.36 6.32
N VAL A 196 -1.39 -27.10 7.15
CA VAL A 196 -1.67 -27.91 8.36
C VAL A 196 -2.07 -29.34 8.02
N GLY A 197 -2.77 -29.54 6.90
CA GLY A 197 -3.20 -30.87 6.44
C GLY A 197 -2.13 -31.66 5.67
N GLY A 198 -0.93 -31.12 5.45
CA GLY A 198 0.12 -31.78 4.67
C GLY A 198 -0.24 -32.06 3.21
N ARG A 199 -1.23 -31.35 2.64
CA ARG A 199 -1.75 -31.60 1.28
C ARG A 199 -0.89 -30.89 0.23
N ARG A 200 0.29 -31.47 -0.04
CA ARG A 200 1.32 -30.90 -0.94
C ARG A 200 0.83 -30.69 -2.36
N ASP A 201 0.13 -31.68 -2.93
CA ASP A 201 -0.32 -31.62 -4.33
C ASP A 201 -1.38 -30.53 -4.53
N GLU A 202 -2.34 -30.42 -3.60
CA GLU A 202 -3.38 -29.38 -3.64
C GLU A 202 -2.78 -27.98 -3.48
N PHE A 203 -1.85 -27.80 -2.53
CA PHE A 203 -1.17 -26.54 -2.29
C PHE A 203 -0.36 -26.09 -3.52
N THR A 204 0.41 -27.01 -4.09
CA THR A 204 1.23 -26.78 -5.27
C THR A 204 0.36 -26.43 -6.47
N LYS A 205 -0.72 -27.20 -6.70
CA LYS A 205 -1.67 -26.93 -7.78
C LYS A 205 -2.29 -25.53 -7.67
N LEU A 206 -2.73 -25.12 -6.48
CA LEU A 206 -3.32 -23.79 -6.28
C LEU A 206 -2.37 -22.63 -6.60
N ILE A 207 -1.06 -22.82 -6.41
CA ILE A 207 -0.02 -21.83 -6.69
C ILE A 207 0.34 -21.83 -8.17
N TYR A 208 0.53 -22.99 -8.79
CA TYR A 208 0.89 -23.09 -10.20
C TYR A 208 -0.29 -22.79 -11.15
N ASP A 209 -1.52 -23.12 -10.76
CA ASP A 209 -2.74 -22.81 -11.54
C ASP A 209 -2.95 -21.29 -11.71
N ARG A 210 -2.30 -20.46 -10.89
CA ARG A 210 -2.34 -18.99 -10.99
C ARG A 210 -1.96 -18.45 -12.37
N GLY A 211 -1.20 -19.21 -13.15
CA GLY A 211 -0.60 -18.73 -14.40
C GLY A 211 0.52 -17.71 -14.12
N ARG A 212 1.46 -17.56 -15.05
CA ARG A 212 2.52 -16.55 -14.94
C ARG A 212 1.87 -15.16 -14.78
N LEU A 213 2.07 -14.53 -13.63
CA LEU A 213 2.02 -13.09 -13.48
C LEU A 213 2.95 -12.47 -14.56
N SER A 214 2.66 -11.25 -15.01
CA SER A 214 3.24 -10.62 -16.21
C SER A 214 4.69 -11.01 -16.56
N ALA A 215 5.00 -11.17 -17.84
CA ALA A 215 6.31 -11.62 -18.32
C ALA A 215 7.45 -10.57 -18.16
N ARG A 216 7.24 -9.46 -17.46
CA ARG A 216 8.23 -8.38 -17.31
C ARG A 216 8.43 -8.02 -15.83
N PRO A 217 9.42 -8.64 -15.16
CA PRO A 217 9.63 -8.40 -13.74
C PRO A 217 10.00 -6.93 -13.48
N PHE A 218 9.27 -6.28 -12.58
CA PHE A 218 9.62 -4.93 -12.10
C PHE A 218 11.01 -4.88 -11.46
N PHE A 219 11.41 -5.95 -10.76
CA PHE A 219 12.76 -6.11 -10.21
C PHE A 219 13.58 -7.03 -11.09
N SER A 220 14.65 -6.50 -11.68
CA SER A 220 15.46 -7.23 -12.65
C SER A 220 16.60 -8.04 -12.02
N THR A 221 17.13 -7.62 -10.86
CA THR A 221 18.29 -8.23 -10.22
C THR A 221 18.24 -8.20 -8.69
N THR A 222 18.76 -9.26 -8.06
CA THR A 222 18.86 -9.42 -6.59
C THR A 222 19.66 -8.28 -5.93
N GLU A 223 20.64 -7.72 -6.65
CA GLU A 223 21.45 -6.58 -6.20
C GLU A 223 20.60 -5.35 -5.84
N THR A 224 19.50 -5.11 -6.55
CA THR A 224 18.58 -3.99 -6.25
C THR A 224 17.77 -4.24 -4.97
N LEU A 225 17.51 -5.51 -4.63
CA LEU A 225 16.80 -5.89 -3.41
C LEU A 225 17.73 -5.80 -2.20
N ASP A 226 19.01 -6.12 -2.37
CA ASP A 226 20.01 -6.08 -1.29
C ASP A 226 20.36 -4.66 -0.86
N GLN A 227 20.22 -3.67 -1.74
CA GLN A 227 20.32 -2.24 -1.38
C GLN A 227 19.26 -1.80 -0.35
N LEU A 228 18.17 -2.56 -0.21
CA LEU A 228 17.11 -2.31 0.77
C LEU A 228 17.33 -3.09 2.07
N SER A 229 18.46 -3.77 2.23
CA SER A 229 18.78 -4.51 3.45
C SER A 229 18.97 -3.59 4.65
N LEU A 230 18.30 -3.91 5.74
CA LEU A 230 18.48 -3.24 7.03
C LEU A 230 19.64 -3.84 7.84
N ALA A 231 20.18 -4.98 7.41
CA ALA A 231 21.18 -5.75 8.11
C ALA A 231 22.39 -6.03 7.22
N GLN A 232 23.60 -5.83 7.75
CA GLN A 232 24.88 -6.23 7.12
C GLN A 232 25.20 -7.70 7.42
N VAL A 233 24.19 -8.56 7.52
CA VAL A 233 24.39 -9.97 7.85
C VAL A 233 24.70 -10.73 6.56
N PRO A 234 25.73 -11.60 6.55
CA PRO A 234 26.08 -12.36 5.36
C PRO A 234 24.91 -13.26 4.91
N PRO A 235 24.69 -13.43 3.59
CA PRO A 235 23.59 -14.25 3.05
C PRO A 235 23.55 -15.69 3.58
N ASN A 236 24.68 -16.20 4.07
CA ASN A 236 24.87 -17.56 4.56
C ASN A 236 24.11 -17.90 5.84
N GLU A 237 23.61 -16.91 6.59
CA GLU A 237 22.81 -17.13 7.80
C GLU A 237 21.30 -17.01 7.54
N SER A 238 20.89 -16.69 6.31
CA SER A 238 19.48 -16.52 5.98
C SER A 238 18.76 -17.86 5.91
N ARG A 239 17.60 -17.94 6.56
CA ARG A 239 16.69 -19.08 6.45
C ARG A 239 15.61 -18.80 5.40
N PRO A 240 15.15 -19.82 4.67
CA PRO A 240 14.04 -19.66 3.75
C PRO A 240 12.75 -19.32 4.48
N ASN A 241 11.85 -18.66 3.77
CA ASN A 241 10.57 -18.20 4.27
C ASN A 241 9.46 -18.80 3.40
N SER A 242 8.29 -19.08 3.97
CA SER A 242 7.16 -19.63 3.22
C SER A 242 6.51 -18.63 2.25
N HIS A 243 6.76 -17.33 2.45
CA HIS A 243 6.14 -16.22 1.71
C HIS A 243 4.60 -16.30 1.65
N LEU A 244 3.96 -16.90 2.67
CA LEU A 244 2.52 -17.21 2.65
C LEU A 244 1.63 -15.99 2.38
N SER A 245 1.97 -14.82 2.92
CA SER A 245 1.25 -13.57 2.67
C SER A 245 1.28 -13.14 1.18
N LEU A 246 2.41 -13.32 0.50
CA LEU A 246 2.56 -13.03 -0.93
C LEU A 246 1.86 -14.08 -1.79
N LEU A 247 2.00 -15.36 -1.44
CA LEU A 247 1.29 -16.45 -2.10
C LEU A 247 -0.22 -16.27 -1.98
N SER A 248 -0.71 -15.80 -0.83
CA SER A 248 -2.13 -15.53 -0.60
C SER A 248 -2.63 -14.33 -1.41
N ALA A 249 -1.81 -13.28 -1.60
CA ALA A 249 -2.13 -12.16 -2.49
C ALA A 249 -2.24 -12.61 -3.93
N ALA A 250 -1.23 -13.38 -4.39
CA ALA A 250 -1.28 -14.04 -5.68
C ALA A 250 -2.53 -14.92 -5.76
N VAL A 251 -2.88 -15.67 -4.70
CA VAL A 251 -4.05 -16.57 -4.57
C VAL A 251 -5.41 -15.84 -4.51
N CYS A 252 -5.42 -14.56 -4.17
CA CYS A 252 -6.58 -13.71 -4.31
C CYS A 252 -6.82 -13.32 -5.78
N TRP A 253 -5.78 -12.83 -6.47
CA TRP A 253 -5.92 -12.19 -7.79
C TRP A 253 -6.48 -13.09 -8.88
N HIS A 254 -5.94 -14.28 -9.08
CA HIS A 254 -6.48 -15.25 -10.04
C HIS A 254 -7.86 -15.82 -9.66
N LYS A 255 -8.25 -15.89 -8.37
CA LYS A 255 -9.64 -16.21 -8.00
C LYS A 255 -10.61 -15.12 -8.44
N MET A 256 -10.17 -13.88 -8.30
CA MET A 256 -10.89 -12.69 -8.76
C MET A 256 -10.72 -12.43 -10.27
N GLN A 257 -10.01 -13.31 -10.99
CA GLN A 257 -9.68 -13.20 -12.42
C GLN A 257 -9.14 -11.81 -12.81
N MET A 258 -8.24 -11.27 -11.96
CA MET A 258 -7.65 -9.95 -12.16
C MET A 258 -6.13 -9.99 -12.22
N SER A 259 -5.56 -9.02 -12.93
CA SER A 259 -4.13 -8.73 -12.96
C SER A 259 -3.91 -7.31 -12.42
N PRO A 260 -3.26 -7.14 -11.26
CA PRO A 260 -2.97 -5.80 -10.74
C PRO A 260 -1.93 -5.04 -11.59
N TYR A 261 -1.19 -5.75 -12.45
CA TYR A 261 -0.13 -5.18 -13.29
C TYR A 261 -0.68 -4.34 -14.44
N ASP A 262 -1.82 -4.74 -15.01
CA ASP A 262 -2.48 -4.03 -16.10
C ASP A 262 -2.94 -2.63 -15.65
N ASN A 263 -3.16 -2.50 -14.34
CA ASN A 263 -3.66 -1.32 -13.66
C ASN A 263 -2.55 -0.39 -13.14
N LEU A 264 -1.27 -0.68 -13.38
CA LEU A 264 -0.11 0.16 -13.02
C LEU A 264 -0.03 1.49 -13.79
N ILE A 265 -0.99 1.74 -14.68
CA ILE A 265 -1.14 3.01 -15.39
C ILE A 265 -1.37 4.17 -14.40
N MET A 266 -1.95 3.91 -13.22
CA MET A 266 -2.18 4.93 -12.21
C MET A 266 -0.93 5.33 -11.39
N PRO A 267 -0.73 6.63 -11.10
CA PRO A 267 0.33 7.10 -10.20
C PRO A 267 0.26 6.50 -8.79
N ASP A 268 -0.94 6.30 -8.25
CA ASP A 268 -1.13 5.70 -6.92
C ASP A 268 -0.84 4.19 -6.92
N ALA A 269 -1.19 3.49 -8.00
CA ALA A 269 -0.77 2.10 -8.22
C ALA A 269 0.76 1.99 -8.29
N ARG A 270 1.46 3.02 -8.81
CA ARG A 270 2.92 3.08 -8.86
C ARG A 270 3.56 3.17 -7.47
N ARG A 271 2.88 3.71 -6.46
CA ARG A 271 3.36 3.66 -5.06
C ARG A 271 3.34 2.23 -4.50
N SER A 272 2.40 1.40 -4.95
CA SER A 272 2.31 -0.02 -4.60
C SER A 272 3.14 -0.93 -5.52
N ALA A 273 3.80 -0.38 -6.54
CA ALA A 273 4.59 -1.15 -7.51
C ALA A 273 5.68 -2.00 -6.85
N CYS A 274 6.30 -1.52 -5.77
CA CYS A 274 7.27 -2.31 -5.02
C CYS A 274 6.63 -3.59 -4.43
N GLY A 275 5.43 -3.46 -3.84
CA GLY A 275 4.66 -4.59 -3.31
C GLY A 275 4.21 -5.57 -4.39
N LEU A 276 3.78 -5.07 -5.56
CA LEU A 276 3.40 -5.91 -6.70
C LEU A 276 4.61 -6.59 -7.35
N GLY A 277 5.74 -5.88 -7.42
CA GLY A 277 6.99 -6.35 -8.00
C GLY A 277 7.62 -7.48 -7.19
N ILE A 278 7.51 -7.48 -5.85
CA ILE A 278 8.02 -8.61 -5.06
C ILE A 278 7.20 -9.88 -5.25
N VAL A 279 5.88 -9.76 -5.47
CA VAL A 279 5.05 -10.93 -5.80
C VAL A 279 5.45 -11.46 -7.18
N GLU A 280 5.64 -10.58 -8.16
CA GLU A 280 6.12 -10.98 -9.49
C GLU A 280 7.49 -11.67 -9.42
N TYR A 281 8.43 -11.09 -8.68
CA TYR A 281 9.78 -11.64 -8.50
C TYR A 281 9.75 -13.06 -7.90
N LEU A 282 8.89 -13.30 -6.89
CA LEU A 282 8.72 -14.63 -6.30
C LEU A 282 8.24 -15.67 -7.32
N PHE A 283 7.33 -15.30 -8.23
CA PHE A 283 6.78 -16.21 -9.24
C PHE A 283 7.67 -16.35 -10.48
N CYS A 284 8.51 -15.35 -10.79
CA CYS A 284 9.49 -15.45 -11.86
C CYS A 284 10.68 -16.35 -11.51
N ASN A 285 11.05 -16.44 -10.22
CA ASN A 285 12.13 -17.28 -9.75
C ASN A 285 11.63 -18.67 -9.32
N ALA A 286 11.76 -19.65 -10.20
CA ALA A 286 11.24 -21.01 -9.99
C ALA A 286 11.87 -21.73 -8.78
N GLU A 287 13.17 -21.52 -8.52
CA GLU A 287 13.86 -22.12 -7.38
C GLU A 287 13.33 -21.54 -6.06
N MET A 288 13.18 -20.21 -5.98
CA MET A 288 12.63 -19.55 -4.79
C MET A 288 11.17 -19.93 -4.54
N LEU A 289 10.36 -20.07 -5.60
CA LEU A 289 8.97 -20.50 -5.46
C LEU A 289 8.89 -21.93 -4.91
N LYS A 290 9.75 -22.83 -5.39
CA LYS A 290 9.82 -24.21 -4.91
C LYS A 290 10.26 -24.27 -3.45
N GLU A 291 11.31 -23.53 -3.09
CA GLU A 291 11.80 -23.40 -1.71
C GLU A 291 10.74 -22.83 -0.76
N ALA A 292 9.95 -21.85 -1.21
CA ALA A 292 8.84 -21.29 -0.44
C ALA A 292 7.74 -22.33 -0.18
N ILE A 293 7.39 -23.14 -1.20
CA ILE A 293 6.40 -24.23 -1.08
C ILE A 293 6.90 -25.31 -0.12
N GLU A 294 8.17 -25.71 -0.24
CA GLU A 294 8.80 -26.69 0.66
C GLU A 294 8.84 -26.17 2.10
N THR A 295 9.25 -24.93 2.30
CA THR A 295 9.28 -24.30 3.64
C THR A 295 7.87 -24.20 4.24
N ALA A 296 6.84 -23.92 3.44
CA ALA A 296 5.47 -23.87 3.95
C ALA A 296 4.98 -25.24 4.48
N LEU A 297 5.41 -26.34 3.86
CA LEU A 297 4.91 -27.68 4.14
C LEU A 297 5.79 -28.48 5.11
N ASP A 298 7.10 -28.27 5.07
CA ASP A 298 8.07 -29.14 5.75
C ASP A 298 8.76 -28.44 6.94
N ASP A 299 8.76 -27.10 6.99
CA ASP A 299 9.48 -26.38 8.05
C ASP A 299 8.69 -26.31 9.37
N ARG A 300 9.16 -27.08 10.35
CA ARG A 300 8.63 -27.05 11.72
C ARG A 300 8.90 -25.73 12.44
N TYR A 301 9.90 -24.95 12.02
CA TYR A 301 10.19 -23.64 12.63
C TYR A 301 9.10 -22.61 12.28
N THR A 302 8.59 -22.66 11.05
CA THR A 302 7.50 -21.81 10.56
C THR A 302 6.12 -22.34 10.94
N GLN A 303 5.96 -23.66 11.06
CA GLN A 303 4.74 -24.28 11.59
C GLN A 303 4.66 -24.13 13.12
N ALA A 304 3.44 -24.06 13.66
CA ALA A 304 3.15 -23.77 15.06
C ALA A 304 3.66 -24.80 16.11
N GLY A 305 4.64 -25.65 15.79
CA GLY A 305 5.11 -26.78 16.61
C GLY A 305 6.62 -27.06 16.62
N GLY A 306 7.48 -26.16 16.13
CA GLY A 306 8.93 -26.37 16.14
C GLY A 306 9.59 -26.14 17.50
N PRO A 307 10.46 -27.05 17.98
CA PRO A 307 11.25 -26.82 19.18
C PRO A 307 12.40 -25.87 18.84
N GLY A 308 12.22 -24.56 19.07
CA GLY A 308 13.32 -23.63 18.82
C GLY A 308 12.92 -22.18 18.90
N VAL A 309 12.61 -21.70 20.12
CA VAL A 309 13.32 -20.60 20.82
C VAL A 309 12.73 -20.64 22.24
N LEU A 310 13.20 -21.57 23.06
CA LEU A 310 13.15 -21.45 24.51
C LEU A 310 14.57 -21.13 24.96
N HIS A 311 14.68 -20.08 25.78
CA HIS A 311 15.87 -19.61 26.51
C HIS A 311 16.70 -18.49 25.87
N GLY A 312 16.11 -17.29 25.90
CA GLY A 312 16.81 -16.04 26.20
C GLY A 312 15.89 -15.23 27.10
N GLY A 313 16.16 -15.20 28.42
CA GLY A 313 15.22 -14.73 29.42
C GLY A 313 14.87 -13.24 29.31
N ILE A 314 13.57 -12.95 29.25
CA ILE A 314 12.88 -11.94 30.07
C ILE A 314 11.47 -12.50 30.28
N GLY A 315 11.06 -12.66 31.54
CA GLY A 315 9.83 -13.35 31.90
C GLY A 315 8.57 -12.58 31.54
N LEU A 316 7.71 -13.17 30.70
CA LEU A 316 6.27 -12.94 30.65
C LEU A 316 5.60 -14.29 30.34
N GLY A 317 4.47 -14.55 31.01
CA GLY A 317 3.81 -15.86 31.18
C GLY A 317 3.30 -16.57 29.92
N PRO A 318 2.52 -17.66 30.07
CA PRO A 318 2.26 -18.62 29.00
C PRO A 318 1.31 -18.02 27.95
N VAL A 319 1.82 -17.81 26.73
CA VAL A 319 1.02 -17.35 25.59
C VAL A 319 0.59 -18.55 24.75
N HIS A 320 -0.73 -18.74 24.64
CA HIS A 320 -1.42 -19.78 23.85
C HIS A 320 -1.09 -19.71 22.34
N PRO A 321 -1.26 -20.84 21.59
CA PRO A 321 -0.71 -21.00 20.25
C PRO A 321 -1.67 -20.51 19.18
N ALA A 322 -1.41 -19.32 18.66
CA ALA A 322 -1.85 -18.92 17.32
C ALA A 322 -0.66 -18.25 16.63
N ARG A 323 0.30 -19.09 16.20
CA ARG A 323 1.56 -18.69 15.57
C ARG A 323 1.56 -19.21 14.14
N VAL A 324 1.14 -18.43 13.14
CA VAL A 324 1.67 -18.51 11.76
C VAL A 324 1.44 -17.15 11.07
N VAL A 325 2.47 -16.73 10.34
CA VAL A 325 2.61 -15.54 9.46
C VAL A 325 2.02 -15.82 8.08
#